data_AF-A0A3S4IFF0-F1
#
_entry.id   AF-A0A3S4IFF0-F1
#
_cell.length_a   1.000
_cell.length_b   1.000
_cell.length_c   1.000
_cell.angle_alpha   90.00
_cell.angle_beta   90.00
_cell.angle_gamma   90.00
#
_symmetry.space_group_name_H-M   'P 1'
#
loop_
_entity.id
_entity.type
_entity.pdbx_description
1 polymer ?
#
loop_
_entity_poly.entity_id
_entity_poly.type
_entity_poly.pdbx_seq_one_letter_code
_entity_poly.pdbx_strand_id
1 'polypeptide(L)'
;MAASWAQYQAQDALIKTCEKAGIELTLFHGRGGSIGRGGAPAHAALLSQPPGSLKGGLRVTEQGEMIRFKYGLPEVTVSSLSLYTSAILEANLLPPPEPKDGWRHIMDELSVISCETYRGYVRENKDFVPYFRSATPEQELGKLPLGSRPAKRRPTGGVESLRAIPWIFAWTQNRLMLPAWLGAGTALQKVVEDGKTK
;
A
#
# COMPACT_ATOMS: atom_id res chain seq x y z
N MET A 1 4.55 -1.94 6.17
CA MET A 1 5.36 -3.17 6.18
C MET A 1 4.49 -4.41 6.29
N ALA A 2 3.83 -4.67 7.44
CA ALA A 2 2.92 -5.80 7.61
C ALA A 2 1.87 -5.95 6.49
N ALA A 3 1.18 -4.86 6.11
CA ALA A 3 0.18 -4.88 5.04
C ALA A 3 0.76 -5.29 3.67
N SER A 4 1.99 -4.87 3.36
CA SER A 4 2.67 -5.22 2.10
C SER A 4 3.03 -6.70 2.06
N TRP A 5 3.54 -7.24 3.18
CA TRP A 5 3.90 -8.66 3.27
C TRP A 5 2.69 -9.57 3.22
N ALA A 6 1.65 -9.24 3.99
CA ALA A 6 0.38 -9.97 3.96
C ALA A 6 -0.26 -9.95 2.56
N GLN A 7 -0.20 -8.83 1.84
CA GLN A 7 -0.70 -8.74 0.48
C GLN A 7 0.10 -9.64 -0.49
N TYR A 8 1.43 -9.66 -0.38
CA TYR A 8 2.28 -10.54 -1.19
C TYR A 8 1.92 -12.02 -0.98
N GLN A 9 1.86 -12.46 0.28
CA GLN A 9 1.51 -13.84 0.65
C GLN A 9 0.10 -14.22 0.15
N ALA A 10 -0.88 -13.31 0.31
CA ALA A 10 -2.25 -13.54 -0.14
C ALA A 10 -2.35 -13.69 -1.66
N GLN A 11 -1.67 -12.83 -2.42
CA GLN A 11 -1.65 -12.92 -3.88
C GLN A 11 -0.99 -14.23 -4.36
N ASP A 12 0.17 -14.59 -3.81
CA ASP A 12 0.88 -15.85 -4.13
C ASP A 12 -0.01 -17.08 -3.85
N ALA A 13 -0.69 -17.10 -2.70
CA ALA A 13 -1.61 -18.18 -2.35
C ALA A 13 -2.83 -18.26 -3.29
N LEU A 14 -3.42 -17.12 -3.67
CA LEU A 14 -4.54 -17.07 -4.61
C LEU A 14 -4.13 -17.56 -6.01
N ILE A 15 -2.96 -17.13 -6.51
CA ILE A 15 -2.43 -17.54 -7.80
C ILE A 15 -2.30 -19.07 -7.84
N LYS A 16 -1.61 -19.66 -6.85
CA LYS A 16 -1.42 -21.11 -6.75
C LYS A 16 -2.74 -21.87 -6.63
N THR A 17 -3.71 -21.31 -5.91
CA THR A 17 -5.03 -21.93 -5.74
C THR A 17 -5.83 -21.93 -7.05
N CYS A 18 -5.88 -20.79 -7.74
CA CYS A 18 -6.59 -20.66 -9.01
C CYS A 18 -5.92 -21.47 -10.13
N GLU A 19 -4.59 -21.53 -10.18
CA GLU A 19 -3.86 -22.35 -11.16
C GLU A 19 -4.16 -23.84 -10.99
N LYS A 20 -4.18 -24.35 -9.74
CA LYS A 20 -4.59 -25.73 -9.46
C LYS A 20 -6.04 -26.02 -9.85
N ALA A 21 -6.90 -25.01 -9.79
CA ALA A 21 -8.32 -25.12 -10.15
C ALA A 21 -8.61 -24.87 -11.64
N GLY A 22 -7.61 -24.51 -12.46
CA GLY A 22 -7.82 -24.13 -13.85
C GLY A 22 -8.63 -22.84 -14.02
N ILE A 23 -8.60 -21.94 -13.03
CA ILE A 23 -9.33 -20.66 -13.03
C ILE A 23 -8.37 -19.54 -13.40
N GLU A 24 -8.74 -18.71 -14.38
CA GLU A 24 -8.01 -17.49 -14.70
C GLU A 24 -8.28 -16.40 -13.64
N LEU A 25 -7.24 -16.01 -12.90
CA LEU A 25 -7.32 -15.02 -11.84
C LEU A 25 -6.92 -13.63 -12.35
N THR A 26 -7.79 -12.64 -12.16
CA THR A 26 -7.46 -11.22 -12.31
C THR A 26 -7.39 -10.55 -10.93
N LEU A 27 -6.21 -10.08 -10.55
CA LEU A 27 -6.01 -9.29 -9.33
C LEU A 27 -6.43 -7.83 -9.57
N PHE A 28 -7.40 -7.33 -8.81
CA PHE A 28 -7.80 -5.93 -8.87
C PHE A 28 -7.09 -5.10 -7.79
N HIS A 29 -6.14 -4.26 -8.21
CA HIS A 29 -5.39 -3.39 -7.31
C HIS A 29 -6.21 -2.14 -6.91
N GLY A 30 -6.40 -1.98 -5.61
CA GLY A 30 -7.09 -0.83 -5.02
C GLY A 30 -6.29 0.47 -5.05
N ARG A 31 -6.81 1.49 -4.39
CA ARG A 31 -6.13 2.79 -4.24
C ARG A 31 -4.96 2.66 -3.26
N GLY A 32 -3.81 3.21 -3.65
CA GLY A 32 -2.63 3.28 -2.77
C GLY A 32 -1.55 2.28 -3.18
N GLY A 33 -0.55 2.11 -2.33
CA GLY A 33 0.58 1.21 -2.59
C GLY A 33 1.55 1.73 -3.67
N SER A 34 2.62 0.98 -3.90
CA SER A 34 3.67 1.32 -4.88
C SER A 34 3.11 1.42 -6.31
N ILE A 35 2.14 0.57 -6.67
CA ILE A 35 1.51 0.54 -8.00
C ILE A 35 0.65 1.80 -8.25
N GLY A 36 -0.21 2.17 -7.29
CA GLY A 36 -1.20 3.24 -7.46
C GLY A 36 -0.68 4.66 -7.19
N ARG A 37 0.47 4.80 -6.51
CA ARG A 37 0.99 6.10 -6.06
C ARG A 37 2.29 6.55 -6.73
N GLY A 38 2.88 5.74 -7.60
CA GLY A 38 4.16 6.08 -8.22
C GLY A 38 5.31 6.31 -7.23
N GLY A 39 5.22 5.72 -6.02
CA GLY A 39 6.26 5.85 -4.99
C GLY A 39 7.53 5.06 -5.34
N ALA A 40 7.36 3.86 -5.88
CA ALA A 40 8.34 3.25 -6.78
C ALA A 40 7.84 3.49 -8.22
N PRO A 41 8.70 3.56 -9.24
CA PRO A 41 8.25 3.61 -10.63
C PRO A 41 7.22 2.49 -10.84
N ALA A 42 6.00 2.84 -11.28
CA ALA A 42 4.87 1.90 -11.33
C ALA A 42 5.24 0.60 -12.09
N HIS A 43 6.13 0.73 -13.07
CA HIS A 43 6.81 -0.37 -13.75
C HIS A 43 7.46 -1.38 -12.78
N ALA A 44 8.41 -0.93 -11.95
CA ALA A 44 9.10 -1.80 -10.98
C ALA A 44 8.14 -2.37 -9.91
N ALA A 45 7.08 -1.63 -9.57
CA ALA A 45 6.06 -2.12 -8.65
C ALA A 45 5.25 -3.30 -9.23
N LEU A 46 5.01 -3.30 -10.54
CA LEU A 46 4.36 -4.40 -11.25
C LEU A 46 5.29 -5.61 -11.39
N LEU A 47 6.57 -5.38 -11.72
CA LEU A 47 7.58 -6.45 -11.81
C LEU A 47 7.87 -7.15 -10.48
N SER A 48 7.61 -6.49 -9.35
CA SER A 48 7.87 -7.05 -8.00
C SER A 48 6.67 -7.77 -7.38
N GLN A 49 5.55 -7.92 -8.10
CA GLN A 49 4.44 -8.76 -7.64
C GLN A 49 4.84 -10.25 -7.68
N PRO A 50 4.16 -11.14 -6.92
CA PRO A 50 4.40 -12.58 -7.01
C PRO A 50 4.33 -13.11 -8.46
N PRO A 51 5.14 -14.12 -8.83
CA PRO A 51 5.07 -14.74 -10.15
C PRO A 51 3.64 -15.13 -10.55
N GLY A 52 3.22 -14.77 -11.76
CA GLY A 52 1.87 -15.04 -12.27
C GLY A 52 0.81 -13.98 -11.93
N SER A 53 1.15 -12.94 -11.17
CA SER A 53 0.17 -11.90 -10.76
C SER A 53 -0.50 -11.14 -11.91
N LEU A 54 0.16 -11.06 -13.07
CA LEU A 54 -0.33 -10.33 -14.24
C LEU A 54 -0.75 -11.25 -15.41
N LYS A 55 -0.86 -12.57 -15.17
CA LYS A 55 -1.35 -13.53 -16.18
C LYS A 55 -2.77 -13.18 -16.64
N GLY A 56 -3.66 -12.85 -15.71
CA GLY A 56 -5.04 -12.42 -16.00
C GLY A 56 -5.19 -10.91 -16.26
N GLY A 57 -4.10 -10.23 -16.65
CA GLY A 57 -4.07 -8.81 -17.00
C GLY A 57 -3.89 -7.84 -15.82
N LEU A 58 -3.71 -6.56 -16.15
CA LEU A 58 -3.60 -5.47 -15.18
C LEU A 58 -4.95 -4.78 -14.99
N ARG A 59 -5.47 -4.83 -13.76
CA ARG A 59 -6.59 -3.99 -13.33
C ARG A 59 -6.19 -3.19 -12.10
N VAL A 60 -6.14 -1.87 -12.23
CA VAL A 60 -5.70 -0.95 -11.16
C VAL A 60 -6.65 0.22 -11.00
N THR A 61 -6.85 0.64 -9.75
CA THR A 61 -7.58 1.88 -9.44
C THR A 61 -6.64 3.07 -9.55
N GLU A 62 -6.87 3.93 -10.54
CA GLU A 62 -6.16 5.20 -10.63
C GLU A 62 -6.70 6.22 -9.61
N GLN A 63 -5.78 6.83 -8.86
CA GLN A 63 -6.13 7.82 -7.85
C GLN A 63 -6.51 9.14 -8.53
N GLY A 64 -7.60 9.77 -8.08
CA GLY A 64 -8.13 10.99 -8.70
C GLY A 64 -7.09 12.12 -8.70
N GLU A 65 -6.35 12.23 -7.60
CA GLU A 65 -5.24 13.16 -7.44
C GLU A 65 -4.06 12.91 -8.40
N MET A 66 -3.97 11.70 -8.99
CA MET A 66 -2.91 11.32 -9.93
C MET A 66 -3.32 11.40 -11.40
N ILE A 67 -4.62 11.56 -11.71
CA ILE A 67 -5.13 11.52 -13.10
C ILE A 67 -4.44 12.55 -13.98
N ARG A 68 -4.28 13.78 -13.51
CA ARG A 68 -3.60 14.84 -14.27
C ARG A 68 -2.16 14.45 -14.63
N PHE A 69 -1.45 13.77 -13.73
CA PHE A 69 -0.04 13.41 -13.92
C PHE A 69 0.18 12.17 -14.79
N LYS A 70 -0.86 11.34 -14.97
CA LYS A 70 -0.80 10.13 -15.81
C LYS A 70 -1.52 10.27 -17.16
N TYR A 71 -2.53 11.12 -17.20
CA TYR A 71 -3.47 11.22 -18.33
C TYR A 71 -3.84 12.66 -18.71
N GLY A 72 -3.19 13.66 -18.10
CA GLY A 72 -3.54 15.07 -18.33
C GLY A 72 -3.19 15.59 -19.73
N LEU A 73 -2.30 14.92 -20.44
CA LEU A 73 -1.90 15.21 -21.83
C LEU A 73 -1.84 13.90 -22.64
N PRO A 74 -2.04 13.94 -23.96
CA PRO A 74 -1.92 12.77 -24.83
C PRO A 74 -0.55 12.07 -24.71
N GLU A 75 0.55 12.81 -24.68
CA GLU A 75 1.91 12.27 -24.60
C GLU A 75 2.15 11.58 -23.26
N VAL A 76 1.62 12.17 -22.17
CA VAL A 76 1.70 11.59 -20.82
C VAL A 76 0.86 10.32 -20.72
N THR A 77 -0.29 10.27 -21.41
CA THR A 77 -1.14 9.09 -21.52
C THR A 77 -0.41 7.96 -22.23
N VAL A 78 0.20 8.24 -23.38
CA VAL A 78 1.01 7.25 -24.13
C VAL A 78 2.15 6.74 -23.27
N SER A 79 2.85 7.61 -22.55
CA SER A 79 3.92 7.22 -21.62
C SER A 79 3.41 6.29 -20.51
N SER A 80 2.31 6.64 -19.85
CA SER A 80 1.72 5.83 -18.77
C SER A 80 1.26 4.45 -19.25
N LEU A 81 0.60 4.37 -20.41
CA LEU A 81 0.14 3.10 -20.98
C LEU A 81 1.31 2.25 -21.51
N SER A 82 2.36 2.89 -22.04
CA SER A 82 3.57 2.20 -22.48
C SER A 82 4.28 1.52 -21.31
N LEU A 83 4.42 2.23 -20.17
CA LEU A 83 5.00 1.68 -18.94
C LEU A 83 4.20 0.50 -18.39
N TYR A 84 2.87 0.55 -18.44
CA TYR A 84 2.05 -0.59 -18.03
C TYR A 84 2.19 -1.77 -18.98
N THR A 85 2.17 -1.52 -20.29
CA THR A 85 2.27 -2.56 -21.30
C THR A 85 3.61 -3.28 -21.19
N SER A 86 4.73 -2.55 -21.08
CA SER A 86 6.05 -3.15 -20.94
C SER A 86 6.16 -3.97 -19.65
N ALA A 87 5.67 -3.45 -18.53
CA ALA A 87 5.72 -4.14 -17.25
C ALA A 87 4.90 -5.44 -17.24
N ILE A 88 3.73 -5.46 -17.89
CA ILE A 88 2.89 -6.67 -17.99
C ILE A 88 3.61 -7.75 -18.81
N LEU A 89 4.17 -7.37 -19.97
CA LEU A 89 4.88 -8.30 -20.83
C LEU A 89 6.12 -8.87 -20.12
N GLU A 90 6.93 -8.00 -19.52
CA GLU A 90 8.14 -8.40 -18.81
C GLU A 90 7.81 -9.26 -17.59
N ALA A 91 6.84 -8.90 -16.74
CA ALA A 91 6.47 -9.70 -15.57
C ALA A 91 5.94 -11.11 -15.93
N ASN A 92 5.26 -11.24 -17.08
CA ASN A 92 4.71 -12.51 -17.53
C ASN A 92 5.76 -13.43 -18.16
N LEU A 93 6.81 -12.87 -18.77
CA LEU A 93 7.89 -13.62 -19.43
C LEU A 93 9.11 -13.84 -18.55
N LEU A 94 9.42 -12.85 -17.69
CA LEU A 94 10.60 -12.78 -16.82
C LEU A 94 10.13 -12.53 -15.37
N PRO A 95 9.45 -13.50 -14.75
CA PRO A 95 8.94 -13.32 -13.40
C PRO A 95 10.09 -13.09 -12.39
N PRO A 96 9.84 -12.35 -11.29
CA PRO A 96 10.85 -12.18 -10.25
C PRO A 96 11.18 -13.53 -9.59
N PRO A 97 12.38 -13.68 -9.00
CA PRO A 97 12.73 -14.89 -8.27
C PRO A 97 11.83 -15.08 -7.05
N GLU A 98 11.56 -16.33 -6.69
CA GLU A 98 10.90 -16.63 -5.42
C GLU A 98 11.78 -16.22 -4.23
N PRO A 99 11.19 -15.65 -3.16
CA PRO A 99 11.97 -15.27 -2.00
C PRO A 99 12.45 -16.50 -1.24
N LYS A 100 13.73 -16.47 -0.84
CA LYS A 100 14.36 -17.49 -0.02
C LYS A 100 13.65 -17.63 1.33
N ASP A 101 13.66 -18.83 1.92
CA ASP A 101 12.99 -19.09 3.20
C ASP A 101 13.48 -18.18 4.34
N GLY A 102 14.79 -17.93 4.41
CA GLY A 102 15.36 -16.98 5.38
C GLY A 102 14.78 -15.56 5.23
N TRP A 103 14.52 -15.11 4.00
CA TRP A 103 13.88 -13.80 3.76
C TRP A 103 12.41 -13.80 4.17
N ARG A 104 11.70 -14.91 3.97
CA ARG A 104 10.31 -15.06 4.42
C ARG A 104 10.22 -14.94 5.94
N HIS A 105 11.11 -15.62 6.67
CA HIS A 105 11.16 -15.54 8.13
C HIS A 105 11.46 -14.13 8.64
N ILE A 106 12.41 -13.44 8.01
CA ILE A 106 12.70 -12.03 8.33
C ILE A 106 11.46 -11.17 8.07
N MET A 107 10.77 -11.36 6.95
CA MET A 107 9.55 -10.59 6.62
C MET A 107 8.39 -10.88 7.58
N ASP A 108 8.24 -12.11 8.06
CA ASP A 108 7.27 -12.47 9.10
C ASP A 108 7.56 -11.72 10.41
N GLU A 109 8.83 -11.69 10.85
CA GLU A 109 9.26 -10.97 12.04
C GLU A 109 9.07 -9.45 11.89
N LEU A 110 9.50 -8.87 10.77
CA LEU A 110 9.27 -7.46 10.44
C LEU A 110 7.77 -7.11 10.44
N SER A 111 6.93 -8.01 9.94
CA SER A 111 5.48 -7.84 9.92
C SER A 111 4.91 -7.71 11.33
N VAL A 112 5.29 -8.60 12.24
CA VAL A 112 4.84 -8.57 13.65
C VAL A 112 5.27 -7.27 14.33
N ILE A 113 6.58 -6.99 14.35
CA ILE A 113 7.14 -5.82 15.06
C ILE A 113 6.56 -4.51 14.52
N SER A 114 6.45 -4.39 13.19
CA SER A 114 5.90 -3.17 12.57
C SER A 114 4.41 -2.99 12.87
N CYS A 115 3.64 -4.08 12.94
CA CYS A 115 2.22 -4.02 13.26
C CYS A 115 1.99 -3.64 14.72
N GLU A 116 2.75 -4.24 15.64
CA GLU A 116 2.71 -3.93 17.07
C GLU A 116 3.09 -2.47 17.32
N THR A 117 4.21 -2.00 16.75
CA THR A 117 4.62 -0.60 16.87
C THR A 117 3.53 0.34 16.35
N TYR A 118 2.96 0.05 15.17
CA TYR A 118 1.89 0.85 14.60
C TYR A 118 0.64 0.91 15.51
N ARG A 119 0.19 -0.24 16.03
CA ARG A 119 -1.00 -0.33 16.90
C ARG A 119 -0.76 0.29 18.27
N GLY A 120 0.46 0.17 18.80
CA GLY A 120 0.89 0.81 20.04
C GLY A 120 0.62 2.31 20.04
N TYR A 121 0.93 2.99 18.94
CA TYR A 121 0.58 4.42 18.80
C TYR A 121 -0.87 4.64 18.40
N VAL A 122 -1.36 3.98 17.35
CA VAL A 122 -2.62 4.36 16.70
C VAL A 122 -3.86 3.91 17.49
N ARG A 123 -3.75 2.83 18.28
CA ARG A 123 -4.86 2.26 19.05
C ARG A 123 -4.65 2.34 20.55
N GLU A 124 -3.47 1.94 21.03
CA GLU A 124 -3.24 1.72 22.47
C GLU A 124 -2.87 3.02 23.19
N ASN A 125 -2.18 3.94 22.53
CA ASN A 125 -1.83 5.23 23.10
C ASN A 125 -3.06 6.16 23.20
N LYS A 126 -3.52 6.38 24.42
CA LYS A 126 -4.67 7.24 24.76
C LYS A 126 -4.53 8.68 24.27
N ASP A 127 -3.31 9.20 24.14
CA ASP A 127 -3.04 10.58 23.74
C ASP A 127 -3.00 10.76 22.21
N PHE A 128 -3.06 9.66 21.47
CA PHE A 128 -2.95 9.68 20.01
C PHE A 128 -4.10 10.40 19.33
N VAL A 129 -5.35 10.13 19.72
CA VAL A 129 -6.53 10.76 19.10
C VAL A 129 -6.58 12.27 19.36
N PRO A 130 -6.36 12.77 20.60
CA PRO A 130 -6.19 14.20 20.85
C PRO A 130 -5.08 14.82 19.99
N TYR A 131 -3.88 14.21 19.99
CA TYR A 131 -2.76 14.69 19.18
C TYR A 131 -3.11 14.75 17.69
N PHE A 132 -3.67 13.68 17.13
CA PHE A 132 -4.06 13.60 15.72
C PHE A 132 -5.02 14.73 15.32
N ARG A 133 -6.03 15.02 16.15
CA ARG A 133 -7.02 16.08 15.87
C ARG A 133 -6.44 17.48 16.01
N SER A 134 -5.40 17.66 16.82
CA SER A 134 -4.75 18.96 17.01
C SER A 134 -3.61 19.23 16.02
N ALA A 135 -2.87 18.18 15.64
CA ALA A 135 -1.68 18.29 14.80
C ALA A 135 -1.97 18.16 13.29
N THR A 136 -3.20 17.77 12.92
CA THR A 136 -3.63 17.62 11.53
C THR A 136 -4.96 18.33 11.30
N PRO A 137 -5.27 18.76 10.07
CA PRO A 137 -6.57 19.37 9.75
C PRO A 137 -7.68 18.34 9.57
N GLU A 138 -7.67 17.19 10.27
CA GLU A 138 -8.67 16.12 10.07
C GLU A 138 -10.10 16.62 10.25
N GLN A 139 -10.33 17.47 11.25
CA GLN A 139 -11.67 17.97 11.56
C GLN A 139 -12.15 18.96 10.50
N GLU A 140 -11.26 19.83 10.02
CA GLU A 140 -11.52 20.82 8.98
C GLU A 140 -11.80 20.14 7.65
N LEU A 141 -11.01 19.11 7.30
CA LEU A 141 -11.20 18.31 6.08
C LEU A 141 -12.57 17.62 6.03
N GLY A 142 -13.15 17.29 7.19
CA GLY A 142 -14.50 16.74 7.28
C GLY A 142 -15.63 17.77 7.16
N LYS A 143 -15.34 19.06 7.40
CA LYS A 143 -16.32 20.16 7.36
C LYS A 143 -16.34 20.87 6.00
N LEU A 144 -15.20 20.92 5.30
CA LEU A 144 -15.10 21.58 4.01
C LEU A 144 -15.77 20.75 2.90
N PRO A 145 -16.34 21.39 1.86
CA PRO A 145 -16.99 20.72 0.73
C PRO A 145 -15.96 20.15 -0.27
N LEU A 146 -15.01 19.35 0.21
CA LEU A 146 -13.90 18.80 -0.60
C LEU A 146 -14.22 17.45 -1.25
N GLY A 147 -15.11 16.67 -0.65
CA GLY A 147 -15.42 15.31 -1.10
C GLY A 147 -16.90 14.98 -0.99
N SER A 148 -17.38 14.08 -1.84
CA SER A 148 -18.78 13.64 -1.87
C SER A 148 -19.17 12.67 -0.74
N ARG A 149 -18.19 12.19 0.04
CA ARG A 149 -18.38 11.14 1.04
C ARG A 149 -18.00 11.65 2.44
N PRO A 150 -18.73 11.23 3.49
CA PRO A 150 -18.38 11.59 4.86
C PRO A 150 -17.03 10.98 5.26
N ALA A 151 -16.24 11.74 6.02
CA ALA A 151 -14.89 11.35 6.44
C ALA A 151 -14.88 10.09 7.33
N LYS A 152 -15.92 9.90 8.14
CA LYS A 152 -16.08 8.77 9.06
C LYS A 152 -17.24 7.86 8.67
N ARG A 153 -17.13 6.58 9.03
CA ARG A 153 -18.24 5.61 8.99
C ARG A 153 -19.18 5.77 10.17
N ARG A 154 -18.65 6.15 11.33
CA ARG A 154 -19.40 6.43 12.57
C ARG A 154 -18.91 7.75 13.19
N PRO A 155 -19.78 8.76 13.41
CA PRO A 155 -19.35 10.09 13.88
C PRO A 155 -18.59 10.08 15.21
N THR A 156 -18.95 9.18 16.12
CA THR A 156 -18.40 9.09 17.49
C THR A 156 -17.19 8.15 17.62
N GLY A 157 -16.77 7.46 16.55
CA GLY A 157 -15.68 6.50 16.63
C GLY A 157 -14.28 7.12 16.67
N GLY A 158 -13.31 6.34 17.16
CA GLY A 158 -11.87 6.66 17.11
C GLY A 158 -11.27 6.54 15.71
N VAL A 159 -9.95 6.28 15.61
CA VAL A 159 -9.26 6.15 14.32
C VAL A 159 -9.88 5.06 13.44
N GLU A 160 -10.43 4.00 14.03
CA GLU A 160 -11.04 2.87 13.30
C GLU A 160 -12.32 3.22 12.54
N SER A 161 -12.97 4.34 12.89
CA SER A 161 -14.15 4.82 12.14
C SER A 161 -13.76 5.70 10.95
N LEU A 162 -12.51 6.16 10.88
CA LEU A 162 -12.00 7.02 9.82
C LEU A 162 -11.76 6.22 8.54
N ARG A 163 -12.12 6.80 7.39
CA ARG A 163 -11.81 6.21 6.09
C ARG A 163 -10.32 6.40 5.75
N ALA A 164 -9.77 5.51 4.92
CA ALA A 164 -8.37 5.54 4.52
C ALA A 164 -7.95 6.87 3.84
N ILE A 165 -8.82 7.47 3.02
CA ILE A 165 -8.52 8.74 2.34
C ILE A 165 -8.35 9.88 3.36
N PRO A 166 -9.33 10.22 4.22
CA PRO A 166 -9.16 11.21 5.29
C PRO A 166 -7.97 10.93 6.20
N TRP A 167 -7.73 9.66 6.54
CA TRP A 167 -6.58 9.25 7.36
C TRP A 167 -5.27 9.68 6.73
N ILE A 168 -5.02 9.28 5.48
CA ILE A 168 -3.78 9.63 4.80
C ILE A 168 -3.71 11.13 4.52
N PHE A 169 -4.81 11.73 4.06
CA PHE A 169 -4.84 13.12 3.64
C PHE A 169 -4.53 14.08 4.79
N ALA A 170 -5.04 13.82 6.00
CA ALA A 170 -4.75 14.62 7.18
C ALA A 170 -3.25 14.68 7.51
N TRP A 171 -2.56 13.54 7.49
CA TRP A 171 -1.10 13.47 7.71
C TRP A 171 -0.27 13.93 6.51
N THR A 172 -0.85 13.96 5.31
CA THR A 172 -0.21 14.61 4.16
C THR A 172 -0.15 16.12 4.34
N GLN A 173 -1.22 16.73 4.86
CA GLN A 173 -1.28 18.19 5.05
C GLN A 173 -0.24 18.69 6.06
N ASN A 174 -0.02 17.98 7.17
CA ASN A 174 0.99 18.36 8.17
C ASN A 174 2.42 17.88 7.85
N ARG A 175 2.61 17.24 6.69
CA ARG A 175 3.91 16.76 6.17
C ARG A 175 4.59 15.66 6.98
N LEU A 176 3.96 15.13 8.05
CA LEU A 176 4.53 14.03 8.84
C LEU A 176 4.44 12.68 8.11
N MET A 177 3.42 12.48 7.27
CA MET A 177 3.23 11.25 6.50
C MET A 177 3.15 9.97 7.35
N LEU A 178 2.77 10.08 8.63
CA LEU A 178 2.76 9.00 9.63
C LEU A 178 2.21 7.65 9.10
N PRO A 179 1.08 7.59 8.36
CA PRO A 179 0.51 6.32 7.90
C PRO A 179 1.38 5.53 6.92
N ALA A 180 2.36 6.19 6.27
CA ALA A 180 3.17 5.58 5.22
C ALA A 180 4.42 4.88 5.75
N TRP A 181 4.88 5.22 6.97
CA TRP A 181 6.17 4.74 7.48
C TRP A 181 6.13 4.20 8.92
N LEU A 182 5.12 4.57 9.73
CA LEU A 182 5.07 4.20 11.14
C LEU A 182 5.19 2.68 11.34
N GLY A 183 6.12 2.27 12.20
CA GLY A 183 6.44 0.87 12.52
C GLY A 183 7.46 0.22 11.59
N ALA A 184 7.65 0.69 10.35
CA ALA A 184 8.60 0.08 9.42
C ALA A 184 10.06 0.28 9.87
N GLY A 185 10.44 1.52 10.23
CA GLY A 185 11.79 1.83 10.69
C GLY A 185 12.17 1.08 11.97
N THR A 186 11.26 1.04 12.95
CA THR A 186 11.45 0.31 14.21
C THR A 186 11.67 -1.19 13.98
N ALA A 187 10.89 -1.81 13.08
CA ALA A 187 11.04 -3.22 12.75
C ALA A 187 12.39 -3.50 12.08
N LEU A 188 12.79 -2.68 11.10
CA LEU A 188 14.08 -2.80 10.42
C LEU A 188 15.25 -2.65 11.40
N GLN A 189 15.20 -1.65 12.28
CA GLN A 189 16.23 -1.43 13.28
C GLN A 189 16.38 -2.64 14.21
N LYS A 190 15.27 -3.21 14.69
CA LYS A 190 15.28 -4.36 15.58
C LYS A 190 15.95 -5.59 14.94
N VAL A 191 15.64 -5.87 13.68
CA VAL A 191 16.25 -6.98 12.93
C VAL A 191 17.76 -6.76 12.71
N VAL A 192 18.19 -5.52 12.52
CA VAL A 192 19.62 -5.16 12.43
C VAL A 192 20.33 -5.38 13.76
N GLU A 193 19.73 -4.95 14.88
CA GLU A 193 20.26 -5.13 16.24
C GLU A 193 20.41 -6.61 16.61
N ASP A 194 19.52 -7.47 16.12
CA ASP A 194 19.58 -8.92 16.32
C ASP A 194 20.59 -9.62 15.38
N GLY A 195 21.35 -8.86 14.57
CA GLY A 195 22.41 -9.38 13.70
C GLY A 195 21.89 -10.13 12.46
N LYS A 196 20.60 -10.01 12.13
CA LYS A 196 19.93 -10.74 11.03
C LYS A 196 20.09 -10.02 9.68
N THR A 197 21.32 -9.64 9.33
CA THR A 197 21.64 -8.83 8.13
C THR A 197 22.13 -9.66 6.93
N LYS A 198 22.17 -11.00 7.03
CA LYS A 198 22.70 -11.91 6.01
C LYS A 198 21.62 -12.81 5.41
#